data_AF-A0A0Q6TC59-F1
#
_entry.id   AF-A0A0Q6TC59-F1
#
_cell.length_a   1.000
_cell.length_b   1.000
_cell.length_c   1.000
_cell.angle_alpha   90.00
_cell.angle_beta   90.00
_cell.angle_gamma   90.00
#
_symmetry.space_group_name_H-M   'P 1'
#
loop_
_entity.id
_entity.type
_entity.pdbx_description
1 polymer ?
#
loop_
_entity_poly.entity_id
_entity_poly.type
_entity_poly.pdbx_seq_one_letter_code
_entity_poly.pdbx_strand_id
1 'polypeptide(L)'
;MIRAYPERASVLPGATLILHVSTDSRRFRVTFHRWGDGPIWMLRSDWLPGAWTAGAAPDVDWNWPAYHFPIPRDWPSAVYIADFEEDGSKTTFDLTRGDGSALFVVRPRRERRDTGTVFPAGTTHWAQVLDAGRDRQPERITCNVLDCLSRV
;
A
#
# COMPACT_ATOMS: atom_id res chain seq x y z
N MET A 1 -7.65 -1.11 -15.98
CA MET A 1 -7.15 -0.09 -15.05
C MET A 1 -7.55 -0.49 -13.65
N ILE A 2 -6.57 -0.64 -12.76
CA ILE A 2 -6.78 -1.08 -11.37
C ILE A 2 -6.25 -0.07 -10.37
N ARG A 3 -7.05 0.23 -9.35
CA ARG A 3 -6.69 1.10 -8.24
C ARG A 3 -7.05 0.43 -6.93
N ALA A 4 -6.25 0.69 -5.91
CA ALA A 4 -6.49 0.14 -4.59
C ALA A 4 -5.93 1.00 -3.47
N TYR A 5 -6.50 0.86 -2.28
CA TYR A 5 -5.95 1.40 -1.04
C TYR A 5 -6.18 0.42 0.11
N PRO A 6 -5.30 0.40 1.13
CA PRO A 6 -5.54 -0.39 2.31
C PRO A 6 -6.57 0.27 3.23
N GLU A 7 -7.47 -0.52 3.83
CA GLU A 7 -8.35 -0.01 4.90
C GLU A 7 -7.51 0.52 6.08
N ARG A 8 -6.42 -0.19 6.38
CA ARG A 8 -5.41 0.22 7.35
C ARG A 8 -4.04 0.08 6.73
N ALA A 9 -3.30 1.19 6.67
CA ALA A 9 -1.95 1.18 6.12
C ALA A 9 -0.90 0.55 7.05
N SER A 10 -1.29 0.02 8.21
CA SER A 10 -0.42 -0.72 9.11
C SER A 10 -1.12 -1.93 9.73
N VAL A 11 -0.48 -3.09 9.68
CA VAL A 11 -0.99 -4.38 10.17
C VAL A 11 0.04 -5.09 11.03
N LEU A 12 -0.40 -6.05 11.84
CA LEU A 12 0.49 -6.96 12.57
C LEU A 12 0.78 -8.21 11.73
N PRO A 13 1.95 -8.86 11.89
CA PRO A 13 2.15 -10.21 11.39
C PRO A 13 1.07 -11.15 11.94
N GLY A 14 0.47 -11.97 11.09
CA GLY A 14 -0.67 -12.84 11.46
C GLY A 14 -2.04 -12.17 11.46
N ALA A 15 -2.13 -10.86 11.18
CA ALA A 15 -3.41 -10.17 11.00
C ALA A 15 -3.91 -10.28 9.55
N THR A 16 -5.13 -9.83 9.30
CA THR A 16 -5.68 -9.70 7.96
C THR A 16 -5.44 -8.28 7.43
N LEU A 17 -4.82 -8.18 6.26
CA LEU A 17 -4.80 -6.96 5.46
C LEU A 17 -6.07 -6.89 4.62
N ILE A 18 -6.71 -5.72 4.60
CA ILE A 18 -7.89 -5.44 3.79
C ILE A 18 -7.50 -4.41 2.75
N LEU A 19 -7.68 -4.76 1.48
CA LEU A 19 -7.47 -3.88 0.34
C LEU A 19 -8.81 -3.60 -0.33
N HIS A 20 -9.15 -2.32 -0.44
CA HIS A 20 -10.27 -1.84 -1.22
C HIS A 20 -9.81 -1.66 -2.66
N VAL A 21 -10.43 -2.35 -3.61
CA VAL A 21 -9.97 -2.42 -5.01
C VAL A 21 -11.10 -2.10 -5.96
N SER A 22 -10.82 -1.24 -6.94
CA SER A 22 -11.69 -0.98 -8.09
C SER A 22 -10.92 -1.24 -9.38
N THR A 23 -11.48 -2.06 -10.27
CA THR A 23 -10.89 -2.42 -11.57
C THR A 23 -11.95 -2.68 -12.61
N ASP A 24 -11.67 -2.32 -13.86
CA ASP A 24 -12.47 -2.69 -15.04
C ASP A 24 -12.16 -4.10 -15.57
N SER A 25 -11.10 -4.76 -15.07
CA SER A 25 -10.74 -6.11 -15.45
C SER A 25 -11.66 -7.14 -14.79
N ARG A 26 -11.92 -8.25 -15.49
CA ARG A 26 -12.76 -9.34 -14.97
C ARG A 26 -12.15 -10.03 -13.76
N ARG A 27 -10.82 -10.10 -13.71
CA ARG A 27 -10.06 -10.73 -12.64
C ARG A 27 -8.74 -10.01 -12.44
N PHE A 28 -8.25 -10.03 -11.22
CA PHE A 28 -6.93 -9.55 -10.87
C PHE A 28 -6.27 -10.48 -9.86
N ARG A 29 -4.97 -10.33 -9.65
CA ARG A 29 -4.26 -10.98 -8.53
C ARG A 29 -3.24 -10.02 -7.95
N VAL A 30 -2.84 -10.28 -6.70
CA VAL A 30 -1.94 -9.40 -5.95
C VAL A 30 -0.64 -10.13 -5.70
N THR A 31 0.48 -9.43 -5.93
CA THR A 31 1.82 -9.87 -5.59
C THR A 31 2.38 -8.95 -4.51
N PHE A 32 2.72 -9.52 -3.37
CA PHE A 32 3.28 -8.78 -2.24
C PHE A 32 4.79 -8.79 -2.32
N HIS A 33 5.37 -7.60 -2.22
CA HIS A 33 6.80 -7.39 -2.17
C HIS A 33 7.17 -6.72 -0.85
N ARG A 34 8.20 -7.21 -0.17
CA ARG A 34 8.82 -6.51 0.95
C ARG A 34 9.87 -5.55 0.40
N TRP A 35 9.85 -4.31 0.87
CA TRP A 35 10.86 -3.32 0.49
C TRP A 35 12.08 -3.39 1.43
N GLY A 36 13.28 -3.47 0.83
CA GLY A 36 14.59 -3.43 1.49
C GLY A 36 15.61 -2.81 0.54
N ASP A 37 16.68 -3.54 0.19
CA ASP A 37 17.62 -3.16 -0.88
C ASP A 37 17.05 -3.44 -2.29
N GLY A 38 15.76 -3.11 -2.48
CA GLY A 38 14.94 -3.49 -3.62
C GLY A 38 13.71 -4.32 -3.24
N PRO A 39 12.83 -4.62 -4.21
CA PRO A 39 11.62 -5.40 -3.97
C PRO A 39 11.95 -6.89 -3.82
N ILE A 40 11.62 -7.45 -2.65
CA ILE A 40 11.75 -8.89 -2.37
C ILE A 40 10.36 -9.51 -2.50
N TRP A 41 10.19 -10.45 -3.43
CA TRP A 41 8.92 -11.18 -3.58
C TRP A 41 8.59 -11.99 -2.31
N MET A 42 7.35 -11.91 -1.83
CA MET A 42 6.91 -12.57 -0.61
C MET A 42 5.80 -13.60 -0.86
N LEU A 43 4.73 -13.18 -1.53
CA LEU A 43 3.53 -13.98 -1.73
C LEU A 43 2.80 -13.49 -2.96
N ARG A 44 2.11 -14.40 -3.64
CA ARG A 44 1.13 -14.09 -4.68
C ARG A 44 -0.20 -14.74 -4.36
N SER A 45 -1.28 -13.99 -4.53
CA SER A 45 -2.64 -14.53 -4.41
C SER A 45 -3.05 -15.35 -5.63
N ASP A 46 -4.11 -16.13 -5.49
CA ASP A 46 -4.89 -16.61 -6.63
C ASP A 46 -5.57 -15.46 -7.37
N TRP A 47 -6.19 -15.79 -8.51
CA TRP A 47 -7.05 -14.86 -9.24
C TRP A 47 -8.32 -14.57 -8.45
N LEU A 48 -8.57 -13.29 -8.22
CA LEU A 48 -9.74 -12.74 -7.55
C LEU A 48 -10.69 -12.15 -8.60
N PRO A 49 -12.01 -12.17 -8.36
CA PRO A 49 -12.96 -11.48 -9.23
C PRO A 49 -12.68 -9.99 -9.20
N GLY A 50 -12.65 -9.34 -10.36
CA GLY A 50 -12.58 -7.89 -10.45
C GLY A 50 -13.97 -7.26 -10.41
N ALA A 51 -14.04 -6.06 -9.84
CA ALA A 51 -15.27 -5.30 -9.74
C ALA A 51 -14.95 -3.82 -9.89
N TRP A 52 -15.70 -3.16 -10.77
CA TRP A 52 -15.57 -1.73 -10.97
C TRP A 52 -16.51 -0.98 -10.03
N THR A 53 -15.98 0.05 -9.39
CA THR A 53 -16.77 1.01 -8.61
C THR A 53 -16.16 2.38 -8.84
N ALA A 54 -17.01 3.37 -9.14
CA ALA A 54 -16.55 4.74 -9.32
C ALA A 54 -15.86 5.24 -8.04
N GLY A 55 -14.87 6.13 -8.18
CA GLY A 55 -14.37 6.89 -7.03
C GLY A 55 -15.45 7.87 -6.55
N ALA A 56 -15.43 8.21 -5.26
CA ALA A 56 -16.23 9.30 -4.73
C ALA A 56 -15.34 10.52 -4.41
N ALA A 57 -15.91 11.57 -3.84
CA ALA A 57 -15.14 12.70 -3.35
C ALA A 57 -14.15 12.24 -2.24
N PRO A 58 -13.01 12.94 -2.02
CA PRO A 58 -11.98 12.50 -1.07
C PRO A 58 -12.44 12.43 0.39
N ASP A 59 -13.54 13.11 0.74
CA ASP A 59 -14.15 13.17 2.07
C ASP A 59 -15.25 12.13 2.29
N VAL A 60 -15.54 11.31 1.28
CA VAL A 60 -16.57 10.26 1.32
C VAL A 60 -15.89 8.89 1.24
N ASP A 61 -16.42 7.91 1.97
CA ASP A 61 -16.00 6.53 1.79
C ASP A 61 -16.35 6.05 0.37
N TRP A 62 -15.34 5.64 -0.39
CA TRP A 62 -15.52 5.20 -1.77
C TRP A 62 -16.27 3.87 -1.88
N ASN A 63 -16.39 3.15 -0.75
CA ASN A 63 -17.12 1.88 -0.64
C ASN A 63 -16.71 0.87 -1.73
N TRP A 64 -15.42 0.87 -2.09
CA TRP A 64 -14.87 -0.07 -3.04
C TRP A 64 -14.85 -1.48 -2.45
N PRO A 65 -15.05 -2.53 -3.26
CA PRO A 65 -15.02 -3.91 -2.80
C PRO A 65 -13.78 -4.25 -1.98
N ALA A 66 -14.00 -4.89 -0.82
CA ALA A 66 -12.95 -5.25 0.12
C ALA A 66 -12.43 -6.69 -0.13
N TYR A 67 -11.12 -6.83 -0.24
CA TYR A 67 -10.43 -8.11 -0.41
C TYR A 67 -9.51 -8.38 0.78
N HIS A 68 -9.62 -9.58 1.34
CA HIS A 68 -8.96 -9.98 2.57
C HIS A 68 -7.73 -10.84 2.29
N PHE A 69 -6.59 -10.44 2.83
CA PHE A 69 -5.32 -11.14 2.67
C PHE A 69 -4.75 -11.49 4.05
N PRO A 70 -4.67 -12.78 4.42
CA PRO A 70 -4.01 -13.18 5.66
C PRO A 70 -2.50 -12.89 5.53
N ILE A 71 -1.97 -12.07 6.44
CA ILE A 71 -0.54 -11.77 6.50
C ILE A 71 0.15 -12.86 7.30
N PRO A 72 1.11 -13.61 6.70
CA PRO A 72 1.84 -14.64 7.43
C PRO A 72 2.51 -14.11 8.70
N ARG A 73 2.56 -14.97 9.72
CA ARG A 73 3.07 -14.61 11.06
C ARG A 73 4.58 -14.33 11.07
N ASP A 74 5.29 -14.91 10.12
CA ASP A 74 6.73 -14.85 9.92
C ASP A 74 7.16 -13.70 9.00
N TRP A 75 6.22 -12.92 8.46
CA TRP A 75 6.56 -11.73 7.68
C TRP A 75 7.35 -10.71 8.52
N PRO A 76 8.56 -10.30 8.07
CA PRO A 76 9.36 -9.33 8.78
C PRO A 76 8.68 -7.96 8.88
N SER A 77 9.04 -7.19 9.91
CA SER A 77 8.69 -5.77 9.96
C SER A 77 9.33 -5.02 8.80
N ALA A 78 8.53 -4.32 7.98
CA ALA A 78 8.98 -3.52 6.84
C ALA A 78 7.80 -2.81 6.16
N VAL A 79 8.13 -1.96 5.19
CA VAL A 79 7.19 -1.50 4.16
C VAL A 79 6.98 -2.62 3.14
N TYR A 80 5.74 -2.81 2.73
CA TYR A 80 5.34 -3.77 1.72
C TYR A 80 4.55 -3.08 0.62
N ILE A 81 4.70 -3.61 -0.58
CA ILE A 81 3.99 -3.17 -1.79
C ILE A 81 3.09 -4.31 -2.24
N ALA A 82 1.79 -4.04 -2.32
CA ALA A 82 0.81 -4.88 -2.99
C ALA A 82 0.74 -4.43 -4.46
N ASP A 83 1.32 -5.22 -5.36
CA ASP A 83 1.33 -4.97 -6.80
C ASP A 83 0.20 -5.77 -7.47
N PHE A 84 -0.57 -5.12 -8.33
CA PHE A 84 -1.79 -5.68 -8.91
C PHE A 84 -1.60 -6.05 -10.38
N GLU A 85 -1.91 -7.31 -10.71
CA GLU A 85 -1.93 -7.81 -12.09
C GLU A 85 -3.37 -8.04 -12.55
N GLU A 86 -3.75 -7.46 -13.68
CA GLU A 86 -5.05 -7.66 -14.34
C GLU A 86 -5.00 -8.84 -15.33
N ASP A 87 -6.10 -9.59 -15.48
CA ASP A 87 -6.19 -10.70 -16.43
C ASP A 87 -5.87 -10.24 -17.87
N GLY A 88 -5.06 -11.02 -18.59
CA GLY A 88 -4.55 -10.66 -19.91
C GLY A 88 -3.40 -9.65 -19.94
N SER A 89 -2.96 -9.12 -18.79
CA SER A 89 -1.82 -8.21 -18.69
C SER A 89 -0.67 -8.83 -17.90
N LYS A 90 0.39 -9.27 -18.59
CA LYS A 90 1.65 -9.60 -17.91
C LYS A 90 2.43 -8.30 -17.71
N THR A 91 2.26 -7.68 -16.55
CA THR A 91 3.10 -6.54 -16.18
C THR A 91 4.27 -7.01 -15.32
N THR A 92 5.48 -6.59 -15.67
CA THR A 92 6.62 -6.64 -14.75
C THR A 92 6.38 -5.62 -13.62
N PHE A 93 6.75 -5.97 -12.39
CA PHE A 93 6.69 -5.04 -11.26
C PHE A 93 7.45 -3.75 -11.60
N ASP A 94 6.77 -2.61 -11.45
CA ASP A 94 7.32 -1.29 -11.73
C ASP A 94 6.78 -0.29 -10.70
N LEU A 95 7.67 0.17 -9.82
CA LEU A 95 7.36 1.18 -8.80
C LEU A 95 6.95 2.54 -9.38
N THR A 96 7.36 2.84 -10.61
CA THR A 96 7.05 4.12 -11.25
C THR A 96 5.63 4.13 -11.82
N ARG A 97 4.98 2.96 -11.88
CA ARG A 97 3.59 2.83 -12.29
C ARG A 97 2.68 3.44 -11.22
N GLY A 98 2.17 4.63 -11.49
CA GLY A 98 1.33 5.39 -10.55
C GLY A 98 -0.03 4.76 -10.24
N ASP A 99 -0.49 3.82 -11.07
CA ASP A 99 -1.71 3.03 -10.85
C ASP A 99 -1.35 1.54 -10.68
N GLY A 100 -2.14 0.79 -9.90
CA GLY A 100 -1.99 -0.65 -9.73
C GLY A 100 -0.97 -1.09 -8.66
N SER A 101 -0.68 -0.24 -7.68
CA SER A 101 0.07 -0.61 -6.48
C SER A 101 -0.46 0.07 -5.23
N ALA A 102 -0.42 -0.63 -4.09
CA ALA A 102 -0.79 -0.10 -2.77
C ALA A 102 0.31 -0.38 -1.73
N LEU A 103 0.56 0.57 -0.84
CA LEU A 103 1.59 0.48 0.21
C LEU A 103 0.97 0.18 1.57
N PHE A 104 1.60 -0.68 2.35
CA PHE A 104 1.26 -0.91 3.75
C PHE A 104 2.50 -1.31 4.55
N VAL A 105 2.39 -1.24 5.87
CA VAL A 105 3.48 -1.59 6.78
C VAL A 105 3.09 -2.77 7.65
N VAL A 106 3.97 -3.78 7.67
CA VAL A 106 3.92 -4.84 8.68
C VAL A 106 4.76 -4.39 9.86
N ARG A 107 4.13 -4.31 11.03
CA ARG A 107 4.76 -3.89 12.27
C ARG A 107 5.63 -4.99 12.88
N PRO A 108 6.57 -4.67 13.79
CA PRO A 108 7.25 -5.68 14.57
C PRO A 108 6.24 -6.47 15.41
N ARG A 109 6.51 -7.77 15.60
CA ARG A 109 5.82 -8.53 16.65
C ARG A 109 6.15 -7.87 17.98
N ARG A 110 5.14 -7.72 18.84
CA ARG A 110 5.17 -6.95 20.10
C ARG A 110 6.15 -7.47 21.16
N GLU A 111 7.07 -8.34 20.77
CA GLU A 111 8.12 -8.98 21.57
C GLU A 111 9.40 -8.11 21.64
N ARG A 112 9.56 -7.13 20.73
CA ARG A 112 10.55 -6.05 20.85
C ARG A 112 9.91 -4.74 21.27
N ARG A 113 10.48 -4.07 22.29
CA ARG A 113 10.24 -2.66 22.59
C ARG A 113 10.91 -1.78 21.51
N ASP A 114 10.39 -1.82 20.29
CA ASP A 114 10.80 -0.87 19.26
C ASP A 114 9.75 0.26 19.20
N THR A 115 10.16 1.46 19.63
CA THR A 115 9.39 2.71 19.67
C THR A 115 9.28 3.38 18.30
N GLY A 116 9.32 2.61 17.22
CA GLY A 116 9.20 3.12 15.86
C GLY A 116 7.75 3.53 15.54
N THR A 117 7.53 4.81 15.29
CA THR A 117 6.26 5.32 14.74
C THR A 117 6.31 5.25 13.22
N VAL A 118 5.33 4.59 12.61
CA VAL A 118 5.18 4.53 11.16
C VAL A 118 4.08 5.52 10.77
N PHE A 119 4.41 6.46 9.88
CA PHE A 119 3.45 7.37 9.27
C PHE A 119 3.17 6.91 7.83
N PRO A 120 2.05 6.21 7.57
CA PRO A 120 1.65 5.91 6.21
C PRO A 120 0.96 7.13 5.60
N ALA A 121 1.60 7.78 4.62
CA ALA A 121 1.02 8.93 3.92
C ALA A 121 -0.10 8.56 2.93
N GLY A 122 -0.36 7.26 2.73
CA GLY A 122 -1.61 6.79 2.13
C GLY A 122 -1.86 7.15 0.67
N THR A 123 -0.86 7.52 -0.14
CA THR A 123 -0.96 7.48 -1.61
C THR A 123 0.41 7.17 -2.24
N THR A 124 0.42 6.39 -3.33
CA THR A 124 1.61 6.08 -4.14
C THR A 124 2.21 7.35 -4.80
N HIS A 125 1.48 8.48 -4.75
CA HIS A 125 1.87 9.75 -5.37
C HIS A 125 2.80 10.62 -4.50
N TRP A 126 2.96 10.32 -3.20
CA TRP A 126 3.73 11.17 -2.27
C TRP A 126 5.22 11.32 -2.62
N ALA A 127 5.89 10.24 -3.04
CA ALA A 127 7.30 10.30 -3.42
C ALA A 127 7.53 11.16 -4.67
N GLN A 128 6.58 11.14 -5.62
CA GLN A 128 6.65 11.93 -6.85
C GLN A 128 6.39 13.43 -6.60
N VAL A 129 5.50 13.77 -5.67
CA VAL A 129 5.18 15.17 -5.35
C VAL A 129 6.34 15.88 -4.65
N LEU A 130 7.12 15.16 -3.81
CA LEU A 130 8.32 15.69 -3.17
C LEU A 130 9.46 15.94 -4.17
N ASP A 131 9.62 15.06 -5.17
CA ASP A 131 10.67 15.19 -6.19
C ASP A 131 10.34 16.28 -7.24
N ALA A 132 9.05 16.49 -7.53
CA ALA A 132 8.61 17.46 -8.52
C ALA A 132 8.66 18.93 -8.04
N GLY A 133 8.72 19.19 -6.72
CA GLY A 133 8.80 20.53 -6.12
C GLY A 133 7.64 21.48 -6.46
N ARG A 134 6.52 20.96 -6.99
CA ARG A 134 5.40 21.79 -7.49
C ARG A 134 4.34 22.11 -6.44
N ASP A 135 4.31 21.38 -5.32
CA ASP A 135 3.24 21.52 -4.32
C ASP A 135 3.80 21.66 -2.90
N ARG A 136 3.53 22.81 -2.26
CA ARG A 136 4.15 23.19 -0.96
C ARG A 136 3.49 22.53 0.25
N GLN A 137 2.29 21.97 0.07
CA GLN A 137 1.50 21.41 1.16
C GLN A 137 1.97 20.00 1.57
N PRO A 138 2.28 19.08 0.63
CA PRO A 138 2.94 17.81 0.93
C PRO A 138 4.32 17.95 1.56
N GLU A 139 5.14 18.89 1.09
CA GLU A 139 6.46 19.18 1.65
C GLU A 139 6.33 19.65 3.12
N ARG A 140 5.42 20.59 3.41
CA ARG A 140 5.14 21.04 4.78
C ARG A 140 4.63 19.94 5.70
N ILE A 141 3.75 19.07 5.22
CA ILE A 141 3.25 17.92 6.01
C ILE A 141 4.40 16.96 6.31
N THR A 142 5.26 16.70 5.31
CA THR A 142 6.44 15.86 5.46
C THR A 142 7.43 16.44 6.48
N CYS A 143 7.80 17.72 6.36
CA CYS A 143 8.69 18.41 7.30
C CYS A 143 8.11 18.42 8.72
N ASN A 144 6.81 18.70 8.88
CA ASN A 144 6.17 18.71 10.21
C ASN A 144 6.16 17.31 10.86
N VAL A 145 5.94 16.25 10.07
CA VAL A 145 6.02 14.87 10.57
C VAL A 145 7.46 14.53 10.97
N LEU A 146 8.46 14.89 10.16
CA LEU A 146 9.87 14.66 10.47
C LEU A 146 10.36 15.46 11.68
N ASP A 147 9.93 16.72 11.82
CA ASP A 147 10.24 17.57 12.98
C ASP A 147 9.60 17.05 14.27
N CYS A 148 8.40 16.47 14.18
CA CYS A 148 7.72 15.87 15.33
C CYS A 148 8.39 14.55 15.75
N LEU A 149 8.85 13.75 14.78
CA LEU A 149 9.53 12.48 15.02
C LEU A 149 10.98 12.63 15.47
N SER A 150 11.65 13.75 15.15
CA SER A 150 13.04 14.03 15.55
C SER A 150 13.17 14.67 16.93
N ARG A 151 12.06 15.02 17.58
CA ARG A 151 12.01 15.62 18.93
C ARG A 151 11.75 14.60 20.05
N VAL A 152 11.78 13.31 19.73
CA VAL A 152 11.65 12.18 20.67
C VAL A 152 13.00 11.51 20.83
#